data_AF-A0A2V6G221-F1
#
_entry.id   AF-A0A2V6G221-F1
#
_cell.length_a   1.000
_cell.length_b   1.000
_cell.length_c   1.000
_cell.angle_alpha   90.00
_cell.angle_beta   90.00
_cell.angle_gamma   90.00
#
_symmetry.space_group_name_H-M   'P 1'
#
loop_
_entity.id
_entity.type
_entity.pdbx_description
1 polymer ?
#
loop_
_entity_poly.entity_id
_entity_poly.type
_entity_poly.pdbx_seq_one_letter_code
_entity_poly.pdbx_strand_id
1 'polypeptide(L)'
;MKTDGVRVLKSVASSPATFRDRAIVHYHDLLAADKTLSTTVLEKLRASMRVGRLTYGERPIGVALRPHLMDRKQFELLTTTAESIASALEEIAAAAVQSPALMTELGLTK
;
A
#
# COMPACT_ATOMS: atom_id res chain seq x y z
N MET A 1 19.31 -16.73 33.47
CA MET A 1 20.57 -16.80 32.69
C MET A 1 20.75 -18.26 32.31
N LYS A 2 20.58 -18.76 31.08
CA LYS A 2 20.69 -18.17 29.73
C LYS A 2 19.51 -18.63 28.85
N THR A 3 19.08 -17.71 28.02
CA THR A 3 18.22 -17.87 26.84
C THR A 3 18.99 -18.56 25.72
N ASP A 4 18.43 -19.61 25.12
CA ASP A 4 18.81 -20.05 23.77
C ASP A 4 17.54 -20.24 22.95
N GLY A 5 17.02 -19.09 22.51
CA GLY A 5 15.97 -19.01 21.50
C GLY A 5 16.50 -19.59 20.19
N VAL A 6 16.01 -20.78 19.87
CA VAL A 6 16.31 -21.49 18.64
C VAL A 6 15.97 -20.59 17.45
N ARG A 7 17.07 -20.18 16.81
CA ARG A 7 17.21 -19.45 15.55
C ARG A 7 16.33 -20.06 14.45
N VAL A 8 15.10 -19.61 14.31
CA VAL A 8 14.31 -19.78 13.07
C VAL A 8 14.60 -18.60 12.14
N LEU A 9 15.87 -18.48 11.73
CA LEU A 9 16.19 -17.83 10.47
C LEU A 9 16.01 -18.92 9.41
N LYS A 10 14.76 -19.12 8.97
CA LYS A 10 14.52 -19.85 7.74
C LYS A 10 15.23 -19.09 6.63
N SER A 11 16.30 -19.71 6.14
CA SER A 11 16.92 -19.44 4.86
C SER A 11 15.84 -19.07 3.84
N VAL A 12 15.82 -17.81 3.41
CA VAL A 12 15.14 -17.40 2.18
C VAL A 12 16.00 -17.95 1.04
N ALA A 13 15.94 -19.26 0.84
CA ALA A 13 16.35 -19.86 -0.42
C ALA A 13 15.62 -19.09 -1.52
N SER A 14 16.35 -18.67 -2.56
CA SER A 14 15.82 -17.80 -3.61
C SER A 14 14.59 -18.44 -4.25
N SER A 15 13.42 -18.03 -3.79
CA SER A 15 12.16 -18.39 -4.41
C SER A 15 12.22 -17.90 -5.85
N PRO A 16 11.71 -18.67 -6.84
CA PRO A 16 11.64 -18.18 -8.22
C PRO A 16 11.00 -16.78 -8.22
N ALA A 17 11.56 -15.87 -9.02
CA ALA A 17 11.13 -14.47 -9.07
C ALA A 17 9.60 -14.40 -9.05
N THR A 18 9.02 -13.66 -8.10
CA THR A 18 7.56 -13.60 -7.99
C THR A 18 6.98 -12.94 -9.24
N PHE A 19 5.67 -13.09 -9.48
CA PHE A 19 5.00 -12.33 -10.54
C PHE A 19 5.35 -10.84 -10.47
N ARG A 20 5.32 -10.27 -9.25
CA ARG A 20 5.65 -8.88 -8.98
C ARG A 20 7.07 -8.53 -9.42
N ASP A 21 8.06 -9.38 -9.11
CA ASP A 21 9.46 -9.11 -9.49
C ASP A 21 9.64 -9.07 -11.00
N ARG A 22 9.02 -10.02 -11.72
CA ARG A 22 9.04 -10.01 -13.20
C ARG A 22 8.34 -8.79 -13.78
N ALA A 23 7.21 -8.40 -13.20
CA ALA A 23 6.46 -7.23 -13.66
C ALA A 23 7.25 -5.93 -13.43
N ILE A 24 8.00 -5.82 -12.33
CA ILE A 24 8.88 -4.67 -12.06
C ILE A 24 10.01 -4.59 -13.09
N VAL A 25 10.69 -5.72 -13.37
CA VAL A 25 11.76 -5.75 -14.37
C VAL A 25 11.21 -5.33 -15.74
N HIS A 26 10.11 -5.94 -16.17
CA HIS A 26 9.48 -5.59 -17.44
C HIS A 26 9.07 -4.12 -17.52
N TYR A 27 8.52 -3.57 -16.43
CA TYR A 27 8.19 -2.15 -16.37
C TYR A 27 9.42 -1.24 -16.51
N HIS A 28 10.53 -1.56 -15.87
CA HIS A 28 11.77 -0.82 -16.04
C HIS A 28 12.32 -0.94 -17.47
N ASP A 29 12.23 -2.12 -18.09
CA ASP A 29 12.65 -2.31 -19.48
C ASP A 29 11.82 -1.44 -20.45
N LEU A 30 10.50 -1.34 -20.23
CA LEU A 30 9.62 -0.45 -20.98
C LEU A 30 10.04 1.02 -20.84
N LEU A 31 10.32 1.46 -19.61
CA LEU A 31 10.79 2.83 -19.36
C LEU A 31 12.15 3.10 -20.00
N ALA A 32 13.09 2.15 -19.91
CA ALA A 32 14.42 2.30 -20.49
C ALA A 32 14.40 2.33 -22.02
N ALA A 33 13.46 1.61 -22.64
CA ALA A 33 13.29 1.58 -24.09
C ALA A 33 12.57 2.81 -24.65
N ASP A 34 11.81 3.54 -23.83
CA ASP A 34 11.01 4.68 -24.27
C ASP A 34 11.87 5.96 -24.44
N LYS A 35 12.20 6.25 -25.69
CA LYS A 35 12.97 7.45 -26.09
C LYS A 35 12.18 8.75 -25.97
N THR A 36 10.88 8.70 -25.74
CA THR A 36 10.03 9.89 -25.59
C THR A 36 10.06 10.45 -24.16
N LEU A 37 10.54 9.64 -23.19
CA LEU A 37 10.77 10.09 -21.82
C LEU A 37 11.85 11.16 -21.79
N SER A 38 11.41 12.41 -21.66
CA SER A 38 12.26 13.59 -21.60
C SER A 38 11.97 14.41 -20.34
N THR A 39 12.83 15.38 -20.07
CA THR A 39 12.61 16.36 -19.00
C THR A 39 11.27 17.07 -19.15
N THR A 40 10.84 17.38 -20.38
CA THR A 40 9.54 18.01 -20.66
C THR A 40 8.37 17.13 -20.24
N VAL A 41 8.45 15.80 -20.43
CA VAL A 41 7.40 14.87 -19.98
C VAL A 41 7.33 14.85 -18.45
N LEU A 42 8.50 14.84 -17.78
CA LEU A 42 8.57 14.88 -16.33
C LEU A 42 8.05 16.20 -15.74
N GLU A 43 8.32 17.34 -16.39
CA GLU A 43 7.79 18.64 -16.01
C GLU A 43 6.27 18.70 -16.15
N LYS A 44 5.72 18.17 -17.25
CA LYS A 44 4.27 18.03 -17.44
C LYS A 44 3.65 17.17 -16.35
N LEU A 45 4.26 16.01 -16.03
CA LEU A 45 3.81 15.15 -14.94
C LEU A 45 3.80 15.91 -13.60
N ARG A 46 4.88 16.62 -13.26
CA ARG A 46 4.95 17.43 -12.02
C ARG A 46 3.93 18.55 -11.99
N ALA A 47 3.64 19.19 -13.13
CA ALA A 47 2.60 20.20 -13.23
C ALA A 47 1.21 19.59 -12.97
N SER A 48 0.91 18.44 -13.59
CA SER A 48 -0.34 17.70 -13.35
C SER A 48 -0.48 17.24 -11.90
N MET A 49 0.61 16.78 -11.27
CA MET A 49 0.60 16.41 -9.84
C MET A 49 0.28 17.61 -8.95
N ARG A 50 0.84 18.79 -9.24
CA ARG A 50 0.50 20.03 -8.50
C ARG A 50 -0.97 20.40 -8.64
N VAL A 51 -1.50 20.37 -9.87
CA VAL A 51 -2.93 20.61 -10.12
C VAL A 51 -3.81 19.60 -9.37
N GLY A 52 -3.41 18.33 -9.36
CA GLY A 52 -4.09 17.25 -8.65
C GLY A 52 -3.91 17.26 -7.12
N ARG A 53 -3.25 18.27 -6.55
CA ARG A 53 -2.90 18.34 -5.11
C ARG A 53 -2.12 17.11 -4.63
N LEU A 54 -1.36 16.48 -5.52
CA LEU A 54 -0.47 15.36 -5.24
C LEU A 54 0.92 15.83 -4.80
N THR A 55 0.96 16.94 -4.05
CA THR A 55 2.19 17.50 -3.46
C THR A 55 2.00 17.78 -1.98
N TYR A 56 3.05 17.55 -1.21
CA TYR A 56 3.18 18.00 0.16
C TYR A 56 4.07 19.25 0.16
N GLY A 57 3.45 20.43 0.25
CA GLY A 57 4.11 21.68 -0.13
C GLY A 57 4.59 21.61 -1.57
N GLU A 58 5.90 21.78 -1.78
CA GLU A 58 6.55 21.66 -3.10
C GLU A 58 7.03 20.23 -3.45
N ARG A 59 6.86 19.26 -2.54
CA ARG A 59 7.36 17.89 -2.76
C ARG A 59 6.28 17.00 -3.36
N PRO A 60 6.50 16.32 -4.51
CA PRO A 60 5.58 15.32 -5.02
C PRO A 60 5.32 14.19 -4.00
N ILE A 61 4.07 13.78 -3.83
CA ILE A 61 3.68 12.67 -2.93
C ILE A 61 4.25 11.32 -3.43
N GLY A 62 4.42 11.18 -4.75
CA GLY A 62 5.10 10.05 -5.38
C GLY A 62 6.46 10.45 -5.92
N VAL A 63 7.54 10.04 -5.25
CA VAL A 63 8.93 10.30 -5.70
C VAL A 63 9.43 9.30 -6.76
N ALA A 64 8.68 8.21 -6.99
CA ALA A 64 9.01 7.17 -7.94
C ALA A 64 7.84 6.93 -8.90
N LEU A 65 8.16 6.66 -10.17
CA LEU A 65 7.16 6.28 -11.18
C LEU A 65 6.66 4.85 -11.02
N ARG A 66 7.32 4.04 -10.19
CA ARG A 66 7.04 2.61 -10.04
C ARG A 66 5.66 2.40 -9.40
N PRO A 67 4.69 1.84 -10.15
CA PRO A 67 3.39 1.50 -9.60
C PRO A 67 3.48 0.34 -8.60
N HIS A 68 2.47 0.22 -7.75
CA HIS A 68 2.27 -0.98 -6.94
C HIS A 68 1.70 -2.11 -7.80
N LEU A 69 2.58 -2.88 -8.43
CA LEU A 69 2.21 -4.02 -9.27
C LEU A 69 1.71 -5.19 -8.42
N MET A 70 0.50 -5.67 -8.73
CA MET A 70 -0.17 -6.79 -8.08
C MET A 70 -1.01 -7.58 -9.09
N ASP A 71 -1.21 -8.87 -8.83
CA ASP A 71 -2.12 -9.71 -9.61
C ASP A 71 -3.58 -9.30 -9.34
N ARG A 72 -4.45 -9.50 -10.33
CA ARG A 72 -5.89 -9.25 -10.21
C ARG A 72 -6.51 -9.98 -9.01
N LYS A 73 -6.15 -11.23 -8.76
CA LYS A 73 -6.67 -12.01 -7.63
C LYS A 73 -6.20 -11.45 -6.29
N GLN A 74 -4.97 -10.93 -6.24
CA GLN A 74 -4.45 -10.27 -5.03
C GLN A 74 -5.20 -8.98 -4.75
N PHE A 75 -5.49 -8.20 -5.79
CA PHE A 75 -6.31 -6.99 -5.68
C PHE A 75 -7.71 -7.32 -5.16
N GLU A 76 -8.40 -8.29 -5.78
CA GLU A 76 -9.75 -8.70 -5.36
C GLU A 76 -9.80 -9.21 -3.91
N LEU A 77 -8.81 -10.02 -3.52
CA LEU A 77 -8.71 -10.50 -2.14
C LEU A 77 -8.49 -9.34 -1.15
N LEU A 78 -7.61 -8.39 -1.49
CA LEU A 78 -7.36 -7.23 -0.64
C LEU A 78 -8.61 -6.36 -0.50
N THR A 79 -9.30 -6.09 -1.61
CA THR A 79 -10.54 -5.31 -1.62
C THR A 79 -11.62 -5.96 -0.76
N THR A 80 -11.94 -7.22 -1.03
CA THR A 80 -13.01 -7.94 -0.28
C THR A 80 -12.69 -8.08 1.21
N THR A 81 -11.42 -8.30 1.56
CA THR A 81 -10.99 -8.35 2.96
C THR A 81 -11.12 -6.98 3.63
N ALA A 82 -10.69 -5.91 2.97
CA ALA A 82 -10.79 -4.55 3.49
C ALA A 82 -12.25 -4.13 3.70
N GLU A 83 -13.12 -4.45 2.74
CA GLU A 83 -14.57 -4.21 2.82
C GLU A 83 -15.19 -4.95 4.01
N SER A 84 -14.83 -6.23 4.20
CA SER A 84 -15.33 -7.03 5.33
C SER A 84 -14.90 -6.45 6.68
N ILE A 85 -13.64 -6.01 6.81
CA ILE A 85 -13.13 -5.37 8.02
C ILE A 85 -13.85 -4.05 8.26
N ALA A 86 -14.00 -3.21 7.23
CA ALA A 86 -14.70 -1.93 7.34
C ALA A 86 -16.16 -2.13 7.80
N SER A 87 -16.88 -3.07 7.19
CA SER A 87 -18.25 -3.41 7.58
C SER A 87 -18.35 -3.86 9.03
N ALA A 88 -17.45 -4.74 9.48
CA ALA A 88 -17.43 -5.19 10.87
C ALA A 88 -17.16 -4.03 11.84
N LEU A 89 -16.25 -3.11 11.50
CA LEU A 89 -15.96 -1.94 12.31
C LEU A 89 -17.14 -0.96 12.35
N GLU A 90 -17.89 -0.79 11.27
CA GLU A 90 -19.11 0.02 11.23
C GLU A 90 -20.19 -0.54 12.15
N GLU A 91 -20.41 -1.86 12.14
CA GLU A 91 -21.34 -2.52 13.05
C GLU A 91 -20.96 -2.33 14.51
N ILE A 92 -19.66 -2.50 14.84
CA ILE A 92 -19.14 -2.27 16.19
C ILE A 92 -19.34 -0.80 16.60
N ALA A 93 -19.01 0.15 15.72
CA ALA A 93 -19.18 1.57 16.00
C ALA A 93 -20.65 1.93 16.24
N ALA A 94 -21.56 1.40 15.43
CA ALA A 94 -23.00 1.58 15.59
C ALA A 94 -23.50 1.03 16.94
N ALA A 95 -23.08 -0.20 17.30
CA ALA A 95 -23.44 -0.81 18.57
C ALA A 95 -22.87 -0.04 19.78
N ALA A 96 -21.63 0.43 19.68
CA ALA A 96 -20.98 1.20 20.74
C ALA A 96 -21.72 2.51 21.01
N VAL A 97 -22.08 3.27 19.98
CA VAL A 97 -22.80 4.55 20.14
C VAL A 97 -24.18 4.37 20.80
N GLN A 98 -24.84 3.23 20.62
CA GLN A 98 -26.13 2.95 21.24
C GLN A 98 -26.03 2.39 22.67
N SER A 99 -24.83 2.05 23.15
CA SER A 99 -24.61 1.46 24.46
C SER A 99 -23.55 2.22 25.26
N PRO A 100 -23.97 3.04 26.24
CA PRO A 100 -23.04 3.72 27.14
C PRO A 100 -22.05 2.77 27.84
N ALA A 101 -22.50 1.55 28.18
CA ALA A 101 -21.65 0.53 28.77
C ALA A 101 -20.53 0.08 27.82
N LEU A 102 -20.85 -0.17 26.54
CA LEU A 102 -19.85 -0.52 25.53
C LEU A 102 -18.90 0.64 25.24
N MET A 103 -19.39 1.89 25.22
CA MET A 103 -18.51 3.06 25.08
C MET A 103 -17.50 3.16 26.23
N THR A 104 -17.92 2.88 27.46
CA THR A 104 -17.01 2.86 28.62
C THR A 104 -16.02 1.70 28.54
N GLU A 105 -16.47 0.50 28.16
CA GLU A 105 -15.60 -0.67 27.97
C GLU A 105 -14.52 -0.41 26.90
N LEU A 106 -14.89 0.23 25.79
CA LEU A 106 -13.98 0.60 24.71
C LEU A 106 -13.09 1.82 25.02
N GLY A 107 -13.24 2.45 26.20
CA GLY A 107 -12.48 3.63 26.58
C GLY A 107 -12.78 4.87 25.75
N LEU A 108 -13.99 4.94 25.18
CA LEU A 108 -14.45 6.03 24.30
C LEU A 108 -15.25 7.10 25.06
N THR A 109 -15.39 6.97 26.38
CA THR A 109 -15.98 7.99 27.27
C THR A 109 -14.89 8.87 27.88
N LYS A 110 -15.18 10.17 28.05
CA LYS A 110 -14.29 11.16 28.68
C LYS A 110 -14.06 10.88 30.16
#